data_AF-A0A7C7E756-F1
#
_entry.id   AF-A0A7C7E756-F1
#
_cell.length_a   1.000
_cell.length_b   1.000
_cell.length_c   1.000
_cell.angle_alpha   90.00
_cell.angle_beta   90.00
_cell.angle_gamma   90.00
#
_symmetry.space_group_name_H-M   'P 1'
#
loop_
_entity.id
_entity.type
_entity.pdbx_description
1 polymer ?
#
loop_
_entity_poly.entity_id
_entity_poly.type
_entity_poly.pdbx_seq_one_letter_code
_entity_poly.pdbx_strand_id
1 'polypeptide(L)'
;NLDMLEEMRMATYLQKVITKDPTALPVDQVLRMATVNGAKALGFDNTGEIREGMAADLIIINTQKPWYYPKHNVKPAIVYSGNSSDVEFVIIDGHIVMEKGQVLTLDEERILYEVQKRAERIVG
;
A
#
# COMPACT_ATOMS: atom_id res chain seq x y z
N ASN A 1 6.05 -8.02 8.47
CA ASN A 1 5.73 -7.69 7.08
C ASN A 1 5.31 -6.23 7.05
N LEU A 2 5.75 -5.43 6.07
CA LEU A 2 5.41 -4.00 5.93
C LEU A 2 4.81 -3.71 4.54
N ASP A 3 4.13 -4.70 3.94
CA ASP A 3 3.49 -4.58 2.62
C ASP A 3 1.97 -4.46 2.74
N MET A 4 1.43 -3.26 2.53
CA MET A 4 -0.01 -3.00 2.63
C MET A 4 -0.86 -3.69 1.55
N LEU A 5 -0.32 -3.97 0.37
CA LEU A 5 -1.04 -4.69 -0.69
C LEU A 5 -1.17 -6.17 -0.34
N GLU A 6 -0.16 -6.75 0.27
CA GLU A 6 -0.24 -8.09 0.84
C GLU A 6 -1.23 -8.15 2.00
N GLU A 7 -1.19 -7.21 2.94
CA GLU A 7 -2.13 -7.15 4.08
C GLU A 7 -3.59 -7.02 3.62
N MET A 8 -3.88 -6.19 2.62
CA MET A 8 -5.22 -6.11 2.01
C MET A 8 -5.70 -7.46 1.46
N ARG A 9 -4.80 -8.18 0.78
CA ARG A 9 -5.09 -9.49 0.20
C ARG A 9 -5.35 -10.53 1.28
N MET A 10 -4.51 -10.56 2.31
CA MET A 10 -4.64 -11.46 3.45
C MET A 10 -5.95 -11.21 4.20
N ALA A 11 -6.28 -9.95 4.49
CA ALA A 11 -7.54 -9.59 5.15
C ALA A 11 -8.76 -10.09 4.36
N THR A 12 -8.71 -9.94 3.03
CA THR A 12 -9.77 -10.40 2.13
C THR A 12 -9.92 -11.92 2.15
N TYR A 13 -8.83 -12.67 2.01
CA TYR A 13 -8.90 -14.13 2.02
C TYR A 13 -9.31 -14.68 3.39
N LEU A 14 -8.74 -14.13 4.47
CA LEU A 14 -9.05 -14.58 5.82
C LEU A 14 -10.52 -14.42 6.13
N GLN A 15 -11.14 -13.28 5.77
CA GLN A 15 -12.56 -13.10 6.02
C GLN A 15 -13.43 -14.08 5.25
N LYS A 16 -13.16 -14.30 3.95
CA LYS A 16 -13.93 -15.26 3.14
C LYS A 16 -13.85 -16.67 3.68
N VAL A 17 -12.67 -17.08 4.17
CA VAL A 17 -12.47 -18.41 4.76
C VAL A 17 -13.22 -18.56 6.07
N ILE A 18 -13.12 -17.57 6.97
CA ILE A 18 -13.76 -17.61 8.29
C ILE A 18 -15.30 -17.60 8.15
N THR A 19 -15.83 -16.75 7.28
CA THR A 19 -17.29 -16.63 7.08
C THR A 19 -17.86 -17.72 6.17
N LYS A 20 -17.00 -18.45 5.43
CA LYS A 20 -17.37 -19.38 4.36
C LYS A 20 -18.22 -18.71 3.26
N ASP A 21 -18.02 -17.42 3.06
CA ASP A 21 -18.73 -16.62 2.07
C ASP A 21 -17.72 -15.95 1.13
N PRO A 22 -17.69 -16.32 -0.17
CA PRO A 22 -16.77 -15.72 -1.13
C PRO A 22 -17.03 -14.24 -1.41
N THR A 23 -18.20 -13.72 -1.03
CA THR A 23 -18.61 -12.32 -1.16
C THR A 23 -18.26 -11.48 0.07
N ALA A 24 -17.81 -12.12 1.16
CA ALA A 24 -17.37 -11.42 2.35
C ALA A 24 -16.18 -10.50 2.05
N LEU A 25 -16.22 -9.32 2.67
CA LEU A 25 -15.27 -8.23 2.51
C LEU A 25 -15.05 -7.80 1.03
N PRO A 26 -16.04 -7.12 0.42
CA PRO A 26 -15.92 -6.63 -0.95
C PRO A 26 -14.72 -5.70 -1.15
N VAL A 27 -14.17 -5.68 -2.37
CA VAL A 27 -12.94 -4.95 -2.71
C VAL A 27 -13.01 -3.46 -2.36
N ASP A 28 -14.14 -2.79 -2.59
CA ASP A 28 -14.29 -1.38 -2.24
C ASP A 28 -14.21 -1.14 -0.72
N GLN A 29 -14.66 -2.12 0.08
CA GLN A 29 -14.53 -2.06 1.54
C GLN A 29 -13.07 -2.25 1.97
N VAL A 30 -12.34 -3.17 1.34
CA VAL A 30 -10.89 -3.38 1.58
C VAL A 30 -10.09 -2.13 1.27
N LEU A 31 -10.34 -1.50 0.12
CA LEU A 31 -9.67 -0.24 -0.25
C LEU A 31 -10.00 0.88 0.74
N ARG A 32 -11.25 1.00 1.19
CA ARG A 32 -11.63 1.95 2.25
C ARG A 32 -10.94 1.64 3.58
N MET A 33 -10.76 0.36 3.93
CA MET A 33 -10.01 -0.04 5.11
C MET A 33 -8.55 0.43 5.05
N ALA A 34 -7.90 0.25 3.90
CA ALA A 34 -6.51 0.64 3.70
C ALA A 34 -6.28 2.15 3.51
N THR A 35 -7.35 2.95 3.38
CA THR A 35 -7.27 4.40 3.12
C THR A 35 -8.12 5.18 4.13
N VAL A 36 -9.38 5.48 3.79
CA VAL A 36 -10.32 6.30 4.57
C VAL A 36 -10.45 5.86 6.03
N ASN A 37 -10.64 4.56 6.27
CA ASN A 37 -10.85 4.07 7.63
C ASN A 37 -9.55 4.03 8.43
N GLY A 38 -8.41 3.80 7.76
CA GLY A 38 -7.08 3.92 8.38
C GLY A 38 -6.82 5.34 8.87
N ALA A 39 -7.09 6.34 8.02
CA ALA A 39 -6.99 7.75 8.39
C ALA A 39 -7.88 8.08 9.60
N LYS A 40 -9.15 7.68 9.56
CA LYS A 40 -10.09 7.85 10.68
C LYS A 40 -9.64 7.17 11.97
N ALA A 41 -9.13 5.95 11.88
CA ALA A 41 -8.66 5.19 13.04
C ALA A 41 -7.46 5.86 13.73
N LEU A 42 -6.64 6.59 12.98
CA LEU A 42 -5.50 7.36 13.47
C LEU A 42 -5.84 8.81 13.86
N GLY A 43 -7.09 9.25 13.67
CA GLY A 43 -7.52 10.62 13.94
C GLY A 43 -7.06 11.64 12.90
N PHE A 44 -6.79 11.20 11.67
CA PHE A 44 -6.53 12.10 10.55
C PHE A 44 -7.83 12.43 9.81
N ASP A 45 -8.15 13.73 9.76
CA ASP A 45 -9.40 14.22 9.16
C ASP A 45 -9.22 14.72 7.72
N ASN A 46 -7.98 14.95 7.29
CA ASN A 46 -7.64 15.57 6.01
C ASN A 46 -6.91 14.64 5.03
N THR A 47 -6.97 13.30 5.20
CA THR A 47 -6.33 12.34 4.27
C THR A 47 -7.16 11.06 4.08
N GLY A 48 -6.70 10.18 3.21
CA GLY A 48 -7.32 8.87 2.92
C GLY A 48 -8.42 8.89 1.86
N GLU A 49 -8.77 10.06 1.31
CA GLU A 49 -9.75 10.21 0.23
C GLU A 49 -9.28 11.26 -0.79
N ILE A 50 -9.49 10.98 -2.07
CA ILE A 50 -9.23 11.95 -3.15
C ILE A 50 -10.46 12.85 -3.30
N ARG A 51 -10.42 14.02 -2.65
CA ARG A 51 -11.49 15.02 -2.67
C ARG A 51 -10.91 16.41 -2.43
N GLU A 52 -11.54 17.43 -2.99
CA GLU A 52 -11.15 18.83 -2.73
C GLU A 52 -11.11 19.12 -1.22
N GLY A 53 -10.05 19.83 -0.79
CA GLY A 53 -9.79 20.15 0.61
C GLY A 53 -9.06 19.07 1.42
N MET A 54 -8.78 17.90 0.83
CA MET A 54 -7.93 16.87 1.44
C MET A 54 -6.46 17.10 1.07
N ALA A 55 -5.54 16.62 1.92
CA ALA A 55 -4.12 16.55 1.63
C ALA A 55 -3.88 15.70 0.37
N ALA A 56 -2.88 16.08 -0.42
CA ALA A 56 -2.50 15.34 -1.62
C ALA A 56 -1.60 14.15 -1.28
N ASP A 57 -2.16 13.21 -0.51
CA ASP A 57 -1.55 11.93 -0.15
C ASP A 57 -1.97 10.86 -1.16
N LEU A 58 -1.07 10.53 -2.09
CA LEU A 58 -1.37 9.71 -3.26
C LEU A 58 -0.30 8.66 -3.49
N ILE A 59 -0.73 7.50 -4.01
CA ILE A 59 0.16 6.54 -4.63
C ILE A 59 -0.25 6.34 -6.09
N ILE A 60 0.74 6.15 -6.97
CA ILE A 60 0.51 5.79 -8.37
C ILE A 60 1.00 4.36 -8.57
N ILE A 61 0.10 3.48 -8.97
CA ILE A 61 0.38 2.05 -9.18
C ILE A 61 0.49 1.78 -10.68
N ASN A 62 1.59 1.18 -11.11
CA ASN A 62 1.80 0.76 -12.48
C ASN A 62 1.04 -0.54 -12.80
N THR A 63 -0.10 -0.39 -13.46
CA THR A 63 -0.94 -1.53 -13.88
C THR A 63 -0.53 -2.13 -15.23
N GLN A 64 0.61 -1.72 -15.80
CA GLN A 64 1.16 -2.26 -17.06
C GLN A 64 2.05 -3.49 -16.81
N LYS A 65 1.67 -4.37 -15.89
CA LYS A 65 2.41 -5.60 -15.56
C LYS A 65 1.59 -6.84 -15.94
N PRO A 66 2.23 -8.00 -16.24
CA PRO A 66 1.52 -9.19 -16.71
C PRO A 66 0.37 -9.66 -15.82
N TRP A 67 0.48 -9.53 -14.50
CA TRP A 67 -0.55 -9.94 -13.53
C TRP A 67 -1.81 -9.06 -13.48
N TYR A 68 -1.81 -7.92 -14.19
CA TYR A 68 -3.01 -7.09 -14.38
C TYR A 68 -3.78 -7.43 -15.66
N TYR A 69 -3.29 -8.38 -16.47
CA TYR A 69 -3.96 -8.80 -17.70
C TYR A 69 -4.73 -10.12 -17.51
N PRO A 70 -5.91 -10.26 -18.12
CA PRO A 70 -6.65 -9.25 -18.89
C PRO A 70 -7.19 -8.09 -18.02
N LYS A 71 -7.26 -6.88 -18.60
CA LYS A 71 -7.74 -5.67 -17.92
C LYS A 71 -9.26 -5.63 -17.79
N HIS A 72 -9.82 -6.42 -16.88
CA HIS A 72 -11.26 -6.40 -16.60
C HIS A 72 -11.64 -5.28 -15.62
N ASN A 73 -11.04 -5.28 -14.43
CA ASN A 73 -11.28 -4.26 -13.40
C ASN A 73 -10.01 -4.07 -12.57
N VAL A 74 -9.56 -2.82 -12.46
CA VAL A 74 -8.28 -2.48 -11.83
C VAL A 74 -8.31 -2.64 -10.31
N LYS A 75 -9.42 -2.34 -9.64
CA LYS A 75 -9.53 -2.42 -8.17
C LYS A 75 -9.30 -3.83 -7.62
N PRO A 76 -10.03 -4.88 -8.08
CA PRO A 76 -9.76 -6.24 -7.65
C PRO A 76 -8.37 -6.71 -8.08
N ALA A 77 -7.88 -6.29 -9.26
CA ALA A 77 -6.55 -6.66 -9.70
C ALA A 77 -5.46 -6.11 -8.76
N ILE A 78 -5.60 -4.88 -8.27
CA ILE A 78 -4.71 -4.30 -7.24
C ILE A 78 -4.76 -5.13 -5.95
N VAL A 79 -5.96 -5.42 -5.42
CA VAL A 79 -6.10 -6.14 -4.14
C VAL A 79 -5.64 -7.60 -4.22
N TYR A 80 -6.00 -8.33 -5.28
CA TYR A 80 -5.75 -9.77 -5.38
C TYR A 80 -4.41 -10.13 -6.02
N SER A 81 -3.88 -9.28 -6.90
CA SER A 81 -2.71 -9.59 -7.73
C SER A 81 -1.58 -8.57 -7.59
N GLY A 82 -1.87 -7.32 -7.20
CA GLY A 82 -0.88 -6.25 -7.15
C GLY A 82 0.26 -6.50 -6.16
N ASN A 83 1.43 -5.92 -6.41
CA ASN A 83 2.60 -6.03 -5.55
C ASN A 83 3.04 -4.62 -5.09
N SER A 84 3.63 -4.47 -3.90
CA SER A 84 4.16 -3.17 -3.46
C SER A 84 5.20 -2.56 -4.41
N SER A 85 5.96 -3.39 -5.13
CA SER A 85 6.87 -2.94 -6.20
C SER A 85 6.17 -2.37 -7.44
N ASP A 86 4.85 -2.47 -7.54
CA ASP A 86 4.07 -1.80 -8.58
C ASP A 86 3.85 -0.31 -8.28
N VAL A 87 4.09 0.14 -7.05
CA VAL A 87 3.98 1.56 -6.69
C VAL A 87 5.15 2.31 -7.32
N GLU A 88 4.85 3.20 -8.27
CA GLU A 88 5.88 4.01 -8.94
C GLU A 88 6.07 5.35 -8.25
N PHE A 89 4.99 5.98 -7.78
CA PHE A 89 5.07 7.28 -7.11
C PHE A 89 4.39 7.22 -5.76
N VAL A 90 4.99 7.90 -4.78
CA VAL A 90 4.37 8.22 -3.49
C VAL A 90 4.46 9.73 -3.32
N ILE A 91 3.31 10.33 -3.04
CA ILE A 91 3.14 11.76 -2.82
C ILE A 91 2.55 11.92 -1.43
N ILE A 92 3.15 12.80 -0.62
CA ILE A 92 2.68 13.13 0.73
C ILE A 92 2.52 14.64 0.80
N ASP A 93 1.32 15.11 1.11
CA ASP A 93 0.94 16.53 1.14
C ASP A 93 1.44 17.30 -0.10
N GLY A 94 1.27 16.69 -1.28
CA GLY A 94 1.66 17.28 -2.56
C GLY A 94 3.16 17.17 -2.90
N HIS A 95 3.98 16.63 -2.01
CA HIS A 95 5.42 16.44 -2.24
C HIS A 95 5.71 15.01 -2.69
N ILE A 96 6.38 14.87 -3.83
CA ILE A 96 6.84 13.55 -4.32
C ILE A 96 7.97 13.08 -3.42
N VAL A 97 7.75 12.00 -2.67
CA VAL A 97 8.76 11.38 -1.79
C VAL A 97 9.36 10.11 -2.40
N MET A 98 8.70 9.54 -3.40
CA MET A 98 9.20 8.42 -4.20
C MET A 98 8.81 8.62 -5.66
N GLU A 99 9.74 8.39 -6.59
CA GLU A 99 9.52 8.46 -8.03
C GLU A 99 10.13 7.24 -8.74
N LYS A 100 9.34 6.60 -9.60
CA LYS A 100 9.70 5.38 -10.35
C LYS A 100 10.34 4.30 -9.46
N GLY A 101 9.81 4.13 -8.25
CA GLY A 101 10.30 3.16 -7.26
C GLY A 101 11.55 3.59 -6.49
N GLN A 102 12.08 4.79 -6.71
CA GLN A 102 13.23 5.33 -5.98
C GLN A 102 12.78 6.32 -4.91
N VAL A 103 13.18 6.08 -3.65
CA VAL A 103 12.87 6.98 -2.53
C VAL A 103 13.79 8.20 -2.61
N LEU A 104 13.20 9.40 -2.62
CA LEU A 104 13.92 10.66 -2.84
C LEU A 104 14.40 11.33 -1.55
N THR A 105 13.89 10.87 -0.39
CA THR A 105 14.07 11.55 0.90
C THR A 105 15.03 10.83 1.84
N LEU A 106 15.57 9.68 1.45
CA LEU A 106 16.38 8.80 2.29
C LEU A 106 17.64 8.33 1.56
N ASP A 107 18.72 8.17 2.31
CA ASP A 107 19.97 7.55 1.83
C ASP A 107 19.91 6.04 2.10
N GLU A 108 19.55 5.27 1.08
CA GLU A 108 19.35 3.83 1.20
C GLU A 108 20.64 3.08 1.56
N GLU A 109 21.79 3.46 0.97
CA GLU A 109 23.08 2.83 1.27
C GLU A 109 23.47 3.03 2.74
N ARG A 110 23.32 4.25 3.25
CA ARG A 110 23.57 4.55 4.66
C ARG A 110 22.62 3.81 5.59
N ILE A 111 21.34 3.70 5.22
CA ILE A 111 20.35 2.96 6.00
C ILE A 111 20.75 1.49 6.10
N LEU A 112 21.08 0.85 4.97
CA LEU A 112 21.50 -0.55 4.95
C LEU A 112 22.78 -0.79 5.76
N TYR A 113 23.75 0.13 5.67
CA TYR A 113 24.97 0.09 6.49
C TYR A 113 24.65 0.14 8.00
N GLU A 114 23.81 1.08 8.42
CA GLU A 114 23.43 1.24 9.84
C GLU A 114 22.62 0.04 10.34
N VAL A 115 21.74 -0.53 9.51
CA VAL A 115 20.97 -1.74 9.85
C VAL A 115 21.91 -2.92 10.09
N GLN A 116 22.85 -3.19 9.18
CA GLN A 116 23.80 -4.29 9.30
C GLN A 116 24.65 -4.16 10.58
N LYS A 117 25.24 -2.98 10.80
CA LYS A 117 26.04 -2.68 11.99
C LYS A 117 25.27 -2.86 13.30
N ARG A 118 23.99 -2.49 13.33
CA ARG A 118 23.13 -2.67 14.51
C ARG A 118 22.73 -4.12 14.72
N ALA A 119 22.45 -4.87 13.64
CA ALA A 119 22.11 -6.29 13.72
C ALA A 119 23.26 -7.12 14.31
N GLU A 120 24.51 -6.83 13.91
CA GLU A 120 25.71 -7.48 14.46
C GLU A 120 25.85 -7.30 15.97
N ARG A 121 25.43 -6.15 16.52
CA ARG A 121 25.42 -5.89 17.98
C ARG A 121 24.33 -6.65 18.74
N ILE A 122 23.29 -7.12 18.06
CA ILE A 122 22.17 -7.85 18.67
C ILE A 122 22.46 -9.35 18.68
N VAL A 123 23.11 -9.84 17.63
CA VAL A 123 23.41 -11.27 17.44
C VAL A 123 24.74 -11.68 18.09
N GLY A 124 25.70 -10.74 18.24
CA GLY A 124 26.95 -10.93 18.97
C GLY A 124 26.83 -10.61 20.45
#